data_AF-A0A8J2J0I1-F1
#
_entry.id   AF-A0A8J2J0I1-F1
#
_cell.length_a   1.000
_cell.length_b   1.000
_cell.length_c   1.000
_cell.angle_alpha   90.00
_cell.angle_beta   90.00
_cell.angle_gamma   90.00
#
_symmetry.space_group_name_H-M   'P 1'
#
loop_
_entity.id
_entity.type
_entity.pdbx_description
1 polymer ?
#
loop_
_entity_poly.entity_id
_entity_poly.type
_entity_poly.pdbx_seq_one_letter_code
_entity_poly.pdbx_strand_id
1 'polypeptide(L)'
;MTLLIRDDIAAMDCNPDYENAVWAFYRFVPSKEANIVFVVLFAITTLLHVLQLWRTKTWYLIPLVIGGVCEVIGYIGRVLNTNEEPGCWSMGPYIMQSVLILIAPALFAASIYMILGRIILLTDGEHHSLIPRKWLTKLFVFGDVASFMLQSSGGGLMAVADLNKMGEKIIVGGLFVQLFFFGCFIIVSLVFHIRMRRAPTPNSLRREVRWQTYLATLYVTGILIWVRSLFRVIEFIEGNDGHLMRSEVWVFVFDGMLMLLVLVWMNWFHPGEIGLLIRGEGSVRNGLELMKVRTRFDTAESLESGRNV
;
A
#
# COMPACT_ATOMS: atom_id res chain seq x y z
N MET A 1 0.22 -48.23 5.53
CA MET A 1 -1.07 -47.50 5.49
C MET A 1 -0.87 -45.99 5.65
N THR A 2 0.03 -45.51 6.51
CA THR A 2 0.38 -44.08 6.65
C THR A 2 1.23 -43.50 5.50
N LEU A 3 1.98 -44.34 4.77
CA LEU A 3 2.76 -43.92 3.60
C LEU A 3 1.88 -43.76 2.35
N LEU A 4 0.89 -44.63 2.14
CA LEU A 4 -0.01 -44.56 0.98
C LEU A 4 -0.96 -43.35 1.02
N ILE A 5 -1.37 -42.90 2.22
CA ILE A 5 -2.19 -41.69 2.37
C ILE A 5 -1.38 -40.41 2.06
N ARG A 6 -0.06 -40.43 2.26
CA ARG A 6 0.81 -39.27 1.95
C ARG A 6 1.07 -39.14 0.46
N ASP A 7 1.19 -40.27 -0.24
CA ASP A 7 1.38 -40.30 -1.69
C ASP A 7 0.07 -39.96 -2.45
N ASP A 8 -1.09 -40.36 -1.92
CA ASP A 8 -2.40 -40.00 -2.50
C ASP A 8 -2.76 -38.51 -2.31
N ILE A 9 -2.24 -37.84 -1.28
CA ILE A 9 -2.37 -36.38 -1.12
C ILE A 9 -1.40 -35.64 -2.07
N ALA A 10 -0.19 -36.17 -2.28
CA ALA A 10 0.79 -35.59 -3.20
C ALA A 10 0.41 -35.76 -4.68
N ALA A 11 -0.33 -36.81 -5.03
CA ALA A 11 -0.83 -37.04 -6.40
C ALA A 11 -2.01 -36.12 -6.81
N MET A 12 -2.52 -35.29 -5.89
CA MET A 12 -3.63 -34.36 -6.13
C MET A 12 -3.20 -32.88 -6.26
N ASP A 13 -1.88 -32.59 -6.21
CA ASP A 13 -1.37 -31.21 -6.22
C ASP A 13 -1.04 -30.66 -7.62
N CYS A 14 -0.91 -31.54 -8.62
CA CYS A 14 -0.61 -31.16 -10.00
C CYS A 14 -1.84 -31.28 -10.89
N ASN A 15 -2.41 -30.15 -11.32
CA ASN A 15 -3.49 -30.14 -12.31
C ASN A 15 -2.96 -29.66 -13.67
N PRO A 16 -2.74 -30.55 -14.65
CA PRO A 16 -2.27 -30.15 -15.98
C PRO A 16 -3.30 -29.36 -16.79
N ASP A 17 -4.59 -29.41 -16.43
CA ASP A 17 -5.67 -28.59 -17.02
C ASP A 17 -5.99 -27.36 -16.14
N TYR A 18 -4.95 -26.77 -15.53
CA TYR A 18 -5.09 -25.59 -14.65
C TYR A 18 -5.78 -24.40 -15.35
N GLU A 19 -5.73 -24.32 -16.67
CA GLU A 19 -6.39 -23.26 -17.44
C GLU A 19 -7.92 -23.37 -17.39
N ASN A 20 -8.48 -24.59 -17.47
CA ASN A 20 -9.93 -24.83 -17.53
C ASN A 20 -10.50 -25.51 -16.26
N ALA A 21 -9.67 -25.73 -15.24
CA ALA A 21 -10.09 -26.30 -13.97
C ALA A 21 -11.29 -25.58 -13.35
N VAL A 22 -12.01 -26.20 -12.42
CA VAL A 22 -13.03 -25.47 -11.64
C VAL A 22 -12.36 -24.42 -10.74
N TRP A 23 -11.15 -24.73 -10.26
CA TRP A 23 -10.34 -23.84 -9.46
C TRP A 23 -8.84 -24.12 -9.71
N ALA A 24 -8.04 -23.06 -9.80
CA ALA A 24 -6.59 -23.14 -9.85
C ALA A 24 -5.96 -21.92 -9.17
N PHE A 25 -4.76 -22.08 -8.61
CA PHE A 25 -3.96 -20.98 -8.07
C PHE A 25 -3.63 -19.95 -9.16
N TYR A 26 -3.24 -20.41 -10.34
CA TYR A 26 -3.02 -19.58 -11.51
C TYR A 26 -3.73 -20.19 -12.72
N ARG A 27 -4.40 -19.34 -13.50
CA ARG A 27 -5.00 -19.68 -14.80
C ARG A 27 -4.07 -19.42 -15.99
N PHE A 28 -2.84 -19.00 -15.69
CA PHE A 28 -1.79 -18.66 -16.64
C PHE A 28 -0.43 -19.01 -16.03
N VAL A 29 0.60 -19.11 -16.86
CA VAL A 29 1.98 -19.28 -16.37
C VAL A 29 2.52 -17.90 -15.97
N PRO A 30 2.84 -17.64 -14.68
CA PRO A 30 3.33 -16.34 -14.24
C PRO A 30 4.75 -16.04 -14.79
N SER A 31 4.97 -14.83 -15.30
CA SER A 31 6.27 -14.40 -15.86
C SER A 31 7.32 -14.17 -14.77
N LYS A 32 8.40 -14.94 -14.81
CA LYS A 32 9.51 -14.80 -13.86
C LYS A 32 10.20 -13.43 -13.97
N GLU A 33 10.45 -12.97 -15.19
CA GLU A 33 11.19 -11.74 -15.48
C GLU A 33 10.43 -10.52 -14.96
N ALA A 34 9.12 -10.45 -15.24
CA ALA A 34 8.28 -9.35 -14.79
C ALA A 34 8.23 -9.27 -13.26
N ASN A 35 8.04 -10.41 -12.59
CA ASN A 35 8.00 -10.46 -11.13
C ASN A 35 9.33 -10.03 -10.50
N ILE A 36 10.47 -10.44 -11.05
CA ILE A 36 11.80 -9.99 -10.58
C ILE A 36 11.97 -8.47 -10.72
N VAL A 37 11.52 -7.88 -11.83
CA VAL A 37 11.57 -6.43 -12.03
C VAL A 37 10.76 -5.71 -10.94
N PHE A 38 9.55 -6.18 -10.63
CA PHE A 38 8.76 -5.61 -9.54
C PHE A 38 9.44 -5.75 -8.17
N VAL A 39 10.03 -6.91 -7.84
CA VAL A 39 10.81 -7.09 -6.60
C VAL A 39 11.90 -6.04 -6.48
N VAL A 40 12.69 -5.84 -7.54
CA VAL A 40 13.81 -4.87 -7.55
C VAL A 40 13.29 -3.44 -7.38
N LEU A 41 12.24 -3.06 -8.13
CA LEU A 41 11.69 -1.71 -8.08
C LEU A 41 11.04 -1.40 -6.71
N PHE A 42 10.30 -2.34 -6.13
CA PHE A 42 9.75 -2.20 -4.79
C PHE A 42 10.86 -2.16 -3.73
N ALA A 43 11.92 -2.95 -3.87
CA ALA A 43 13.03 -2.95 -2.93
C ALA A 43 13.79 -1.61 -2.94
N ILE A 44 14.11 -1.09 -4.12
CA ILE A 44 14.78 0.22 -4.27
C ILE A 44 13.92 1.33 -3.67
N THR A 45 12.64 1.40 -4.05
CA THR A 45 11.74 2.46 -3.57
C THR A 45 11.48 2.37 -2.07
N THR A 46 11.36 1.17 -1.50
CA THR A 46 11.19 0.94 -0.07
C THR A 46 12.46 1.32 0.70
N LEU A 47 13.66 0.97 0.20
CA LEU A 47 14.92 1.37 0.82
C LEU A 47 15.08 2.90 0.85
N LEU A 48 14.70 3.58 -0.24
CA LEU A 48 14.67 5.05 -0.28
C LEU A 48 13.73 5.62 0.80
N HIS A 49 12.54 5.04 0.97
CA HIS A 49 11.61 5.43 2.04
C HIS A 49 12.18 5.18 3.44
N VAL A 50 12.91 4.09 3.67
CA VAL A 50 13.60 3.82 4.95
C VAL A 50 14.63 4.91 5.24
N LEU A 51 15.47 5.26 4.26
CA LEU A 51 16.48 6.31 4.40
C LEU A 51 15.82 7.67 4.68
N GLN A 52 14.78 8.00 3.93
CA GLN A 52 13.97 9.20 4.09
C GLN A 52 13.33 9.28 5.48
N LEU A 53 12.71 8.19 5.95
CA LEU A 53 12.10 8.05 7.27
C LEU A 53 13.09 8.31 8.40
N TRP A 54 14.27 7.70 8.31
CA TRP A 54 15.31 7.80 9.34
C TRP A 54 15.92 9.20 9.40
N ARG A 55 16.22 9.80 8.23
CA ARG A 55 16.81 11.14 8.14
C ARG A 55 15.86 12.26 8.58
N THR A 56 14.59 12.18 8.19
CA THR A 56 13.59 13.21 8.50
C THR A 56 12.88 12.97 9.85
N LYS A 57 13.10 11.80 10.47
CA LYS A 57 12.46 11.35 11.72
C LYS A 57 10.93 11.45 11.64
N THR A 58 10.35 11.18 10.47
CA THR A 58 8.90 11.21 10.23
C THR A 58 8.27 9.85 10.51
N TRP A 59 8.41 9.36 11.74
CA TRP A 59 7.95 8.03 12.18
C TRP A 59 6.49 7.70 11.88
N TYR A 60 5.65 8.70 11.61
CA TYR A 60 4.28 8.48 11.14
C TYR A 60 4.18 7.85 9.74
N LEU A 61 5.27 7.69 8.99
CA LEU A 61 5.29 6.96 7.72
C LEU A 61 5.80 5.51 7.85
N ILE A 62 5.93 4.98 9.07
CA ILE A 62 6.27 3.56 9.28
C ILE A 62 5.32 2.62 8.49
N PRO A 63 3.99 2.83 8.46
CA PRO A 63 3.11 1.96 7.67
C PRO A 63 3.44 1.95 6.17
N LEU A 64 3.89 3.07 5.61
CA LEU A 64 4.32 3.14 4.20
C LEU A 64 5.50 2.20 3.94
N VAL A 65 6.49 2.19 4.83
CA VAL A 65 7.65 1.29 4.74
C VAL A 65 7.24 -0.16 4.90
N ILE A 66 6.39 -0.47 5.90
CA ILE A 66 5.89 -1.84 6.10
C ILE A 66 5.12 -2.31 4.85
N GLY A 67 4.27 -1.46 4.27
CA GLY A 67 3.57 -1.77 3.02
C GLY A 67 4.54 -2.04 1.86
N GLY A 68 5.61 -1.26 1.73
CA GLY A 68 6.64 -1.50 0.73
C GLY A 68 7.37 -2.84 0.94
N VAL A 69 7.67 -3.20 2.18
CA VAL A 69 8.23 -4.53 2.52
C VAL A 69 7.25 -5.65 2.19
N CYS A 70 5.95 -5.46 2.46
CA CYS A 70 4.91 -6.42 2.09
C CYS A 70 4.88 -6.64 0.57
N GLU A 71 4.97 -5.59 -0.25
CA GLU A 71 5.06 -5.72 -1.71
C GLU A 71 6.30 -6.52 -2.13
N VAL A 72 7.48 -6.20 -1.58
CA VAL A 72 8.73 -6.93 -1.88
C VAL A 72 8.58 -8.43 -1.59
N ILE A 73 8.14 -8.78 -0.38
CA ILE A 73 8.01 -10.19 0.03
C ILE A 73 6.89 -10.88 -0.75
N GLY A 74 5.79 -10.18 -1.02
CA GLY A 74 4.68 -10.69 -1.82
C GLY A 74 5.13 -11.07 -3.24
N TYR A 75 5.85 -10.18 -3.92
CA TYR A 75 6.40 -10.47 -5.24
C TYR A 75 7.52 -11.53 -5.21
N ILE A 76 8.30 -11.64 -4.13
CA ILE A 76 9.21 -12.77 -3.93
C ILE A 76 8.43 -14.09 -3.90
N GLY A 77 7.30 -14.14 -3.19
CA GLY A 77 6.42 -15.33 -3.18
C GLY A 77 5.93 -15.71 -4.57
N ARG A 78 5.58 -14.71 -5.37
CA ARG A 78 5.20 -14.91 -6.77
C ARG A 78 6.35 -15.45 -7.63
N VAL A 79 7.59 -14.96 -7.42
CA VAL A 79 8.80 -15.51 -8.07
C VAL A 79 9.07 -16.96 -7.65
N LEU A 80 8.79 -17.36 -6.41
CA LEU A 80 8.97 -18.75 -5.99
C LEU A 80 8.07 -19.68 -6.80
N ASN A 81 6.79 -19.34 -6.95
CA ASN A 81 5.84 -20.09 -7.77
C ASN A 81 6.18 -20.09 -9.27
N THR A 82 6.91 -19.09 -9.79
CA THR A 82 7.34 -19.10 -11.20
C THR A 82 8.47 -20.09 -11.49
N ASN A 83 9.15 -20.61 -10.45
CA ASN A 83 10.17 -21.64 -10.61
C ASN A 83 9.62 -23.07 -10.52
N GLU A 84 8.32 -23.21 -10.25
CA GLU A 84 7.62 -24.50 -10.15
C GLU A 84 7.01 -24.87 -11.52
N GLU A 85 6.76 -26.16 -11.70
CA GLU A 85 6.15 -26.66 -12.94
C GLU A 85 4.70 -26.14 -13.06
N PRO A 86 4.26 -25.66 -14.25
CA PRO A 86 2.89 -25.23 -14.45
C PRO A 86 1.88 -26.30 -14.06
N GLY A 87 0.89 -25.91 -13.25
CA GLY A 87 -0.12 -26.83 -12.71
C GLY A 87 0.26 -27.46 -11.37
N CYS A 88 1.51 -27.37 -10.93
CA CYS A 88 2.05 -27.97 -9.69
C CYS A 88 2.48 -26.91 -8.65
N TRP A 89 1.77 -25.79 -8.56
CA TRP A 89 2.17 -24.70 -7.68
C TRP A 89 1.95 -25.00 -6.21
N SER A 90 2.92 -24.65 -5.37
CA SER A 90 2.81 -24.81 -3.93
C SER A 90 1.90 -23.73 -3.31
N MET A 91 1.08 -24.14 -2.36
CA MET A 91 0.12 -23.26 -1.69
C MET A 91 0.81 -22.16 -0.86
N GLY A 92 1.99 -22.45 -0.29
CA GLY A 92 2.70 -21.56 0.63
C GLY A 92 3.06 -20.19 0.03
N PRO A 93 3.86 -20.15 -1.06
CA PRO A 93 4.18 -18.88 -1.70
C PRO A 93 2.96 -18.21 -2.34
N TYR A 94 1.95 -18.98 -2.77
CA TYR A 94 0.68 -18.43 -3.26
C TYR A 94 -0.08 -17.66 -2.16
N ILE A 95 -0.20 -18.23 -0.96
CA ILE A 95 -0.83 -17.53 0.18
C ILE A 95 0.01 -16.31 0.57
N MET A 96 1.34 -16.45 0.59
CA MET A 96 2.25 -15.35 0.94
C MET A 96 2.06 -14.14 0.00
N GLN A 97 2.09 -14.34 -1.32
CA GLN A 97 1.83 -13.26 -2.27
C GLN A 97 0.43 -12.66 -2.08
N SER A 98 -0.59 -13.51 -1.91
CA SER A 98 -1.99 -13.09 -1.92
C SER A 98 -2.30 -12.22 -0.72
N VAL A 99 -1.78 -12.60 0.46
CA VAL A 99 -2.00 -11.86 1.70
C VAL A 99 -1.17 -10.58 1.72
N LEU A 100 0.14 -10.65 1.42
CA LEU A 100 1.02 -9.49 1.59
C LEU A 100 0.75 -8.37 0.59
N ILE A 101 0.48 -8.73 -0.68
CA ILE A 101 0.11 -7.75 -1.71
C ILE A 101 -1.27 -7.15 -1.39
N LEU A 102 -2.19 -7.92 -0.78
CA LEU A 102 -3.50 -7.40 -0.38
C LEU A 102 -3.40 -6.39 0.77
N ILE A 103 -2.53 -6.64 1.76
CA ILE A 103 -2.31 -5.77 2.94
C ILE A 103 -1.65 -4.43 2.56
N ALA A 104 -0.67 -4.45 1.64
CA ALA A 104 0.18 -3.28 1.40
C ALA A 104 -0.61 -1.98 1.12
N PRO A 105 -1.69 -1.97 0.33
CA PRO A 105 -2.41 -0.72 0.03
C PRO A 105 -3.25 -0.20 1.19
N ALA A 106 -3.67 -1.06 2.13
CA ALA A 106 -4.26 -0.61 3.39
C ALA A 106 -3.21 0.14 4.26
N LEU A 107 -1.95 -0.30 4.24
CA LEU A 107 -0.86 0.40 4.94
C LEU A 107 -0.50 1.72 4.24
N PHE A 108 -0.58 1.78 2.92
CA PHE A 108 -0.44 3.02 2.17
C PHE A 108 -1.59 3.98 2.45
N ALA A 109 -2.83 3.48 2.53
CA ALA A 109 -4.01 4.24 2.93
C ALA A 109 -3.86 4.83 4.35
N ALA A 110 -3.44 4.00 5.32
CA ALA A 110 -3.14 4.45 6.68
C ALA A 110 -2.12 5.61 6.70
N SER A 111 -1.12 5.56 5.82
CA SER A 111 -0.10 6.60 5.68
C SER A 111 -0.69 7.93 5.22
N ILE A 112 -1.56 7.92 4.21
CA ILE A 112 -2.22 9.15 3.73
C ILE A 112 -3.23 9.70 4.73
N TYR A 113 -3.86 8.86 5.55
CA TYR A 113 -4.73 9.32 6.65
C TYR A 113 -3.94 10.09 7.70
N MET A 114 -2.74 9.61 8.06
CA MET A 114 -1.85 10.30 8.98
C MET A 114 -1.30 11.61 8.40
N ILE A 115 -0.97 11.61 7.10
CA ILE A 115 -0.54 12.82 6.39
C ILE A 115 -1.63 13.89 6.46
N LEU A 116 -2.90 13.54 6.18
CA LEU A 116 -4.01 14.50 6.28
C LEU A 116 -4.12 15.08 7.69
N GLY A 117 -4.05 14.24 8.72
CA GLY A 117 -4.07 14.69 10.10
C GLY A 117 -2.95 15.69 10.42
N ARG A 118 -1.75 15.48 9.85
CA ARG A 118 -0.61 16.40 10.00
C ARG A 118 -0.78 17.69 9.20
N ILE A 119 -1.38 17.64 8.00
CA ILE A 119 -1.72 18.85 7.22
C ILE A 119 -2.70 19.71 8.02
N ILE A 120 -3.76 19.12 8.58
CA ILE A 120 -4.75 19.84 9.40
C ILE A 120 -4.08 20.53 10.59
N LEU A 121 -3.13 19.85 11.26
CA LEU A 121 -2.35 20.44 12.35
C LEU A 121 -1.45 21.58 11.87
N LEU A 122 -0.70 21.37 10.78
CA LEU A 122 0.24 22.36 10.24
C LEU A 122 -0.48 23.64 9.79
N THR A 123 -1.66 23.51 9.18
CA THR A 123 -2.45 24.65 8.74
C THR A 123 -3.30 25.25 9.85
N ASP A 124 -3.31 24.71 11.07
CA ASP A 124 -4.26 25.10 12.12
C ASP A 124 -5.73 25.08 11.62
N GLY A 125 -6.05 24.08 10.79
CA GLY A 125 -7.29 24.02 10.02
C GLY A 125 -8.38 23.15 10.66
N GLU A 126 -8.30 22.87 11.96
CA GLU A 126 -9.17 21.88 12.61
C GLU A 126 -10.66 22.23 12.50
N HIS A 127 -11.01 23.52 12.57
CA HIS A 127 -12.38 24.03 12.37
C HIS A 127 -12.94 23.78 10.96
N HIS A 128 -12.07 23.56 9.96
CA HIS A 128 -12.48 23.26 8.60
C HIS A 128 -12.65 21.76 8.33
N SER A 129 -12.12 20.89 9.21
CA SER A 129 -12.24 19.43 9.09
C SER A 129 -13.64 18.94 9.46
N LEU A 130 -14.17 17.95 8.73
CA LEU A 130 -15.43 17.28 9.10
C LEU A 130 -15.29 16.40 10.33
N ILE A 131 -14.10 15.79 10.50
CA ILE A 131 -13.80 14.86 11.57
C ILE A 131 -12.66 15.45 12.40
N PRO A 132 -12.75 15.48 13.73
CA PRO A 132 -11.65 15.90 14.58
C PRO A 132 -10.39 15.10 14.26
N ARG A 133 -9.24 15.79 14.19
CA ARG A 133 -7.96 15.17 13.78
C ARG A 133 -7.65 13.89 14.58
N LYS A 134 -7.96 13.89 15.88
CA LYS A 134 -7.72 12.76 16.81
C LYS A 134 -8.46 11.47 16.41
N TRP A 135 -9.60 11.61 15.75
CA TRP A 135 -10.44 10.48 15.33
C TRP A 135 -10.26 10.13 13.86
N LEU A 136 -9.83 11.07 13.02
CA LEU A 136 -9.67 10.89 11.58
C LEU A 136 -8.87 9.62 11.23
N THR A 137 -7.63 9.51 11.71
CA THR A 137 -6.80 8.33 11.43
C THR A 137 -7.37 7.06 12.06
N LYS A 138 -7.88 7.13 13.29
CA LYS A 138 -8.39 5.95 14.01
C LYS A 138 -9.59 5.32 13.30
N LEU A 139 -10.51 6.15 12.82
CA LEU A 139 -11.73 5.71 12.15
C LEU A 139 -11.42 4.99 10.83
N PHE A 140 -10.60 5.59 9.98
CA PHE A 140 -10.31 5.01 8.66
C PHE A 140 -9.39 3.79 8.74
N VAL A 141 -8.39 3.80 9.63
CA VAL A 141 -7.55 2.60 9.87
C VAL A 141 -8.39 1.46 10.45
N PHE A 142 -9.35 1.74 11.32
CA PHE A 142 -10.27 0.72 11.81
C PHE A 142 -11.09 0.10 10.67
N GLY A 143 -11.60 0.91 9.74
CA GLY A 143 -12.30 0.43 8.56
C GLY A 143 -11.43 -0.49 7.68
N ASP A 144 -10.16 -0.12 7.48
CA ASP A 144 -9.19 -0.93 6.73
C ASP A 144 -8.86 -2.25 7.44
N VAL A 145 -8.69 -2.24 8.76
CA VAL A 145 -8.44 -3.47 9.54
C VAL A 145 -9.67 -4.38 9.54
N ALA A 146 -10.87 -3.84 9.71
CA ALA A 146 -12.11 -4.61 9.71
C ALA A 146 -12.35 -5.26 8.33
N SER A 147 -12.16 -4.49 7.25
CA SER A 147 -12.26 -5.03 5.88
C SER A 147 -11.19 -6.07 5.58
N PHE A 148 -9.95 -5.88 6.06
CA PHE A 148 -8.89 -6.87 5.90
C PHE A 148 -9.19 -8.18 6.66
N MET A 149 -9.80 -8.11 7.84
CA MET A 149 -10.25 -9.29 8.59
C MET A 149 -11.35 -10.07 7.84
N LEU A 150 -12.27 -9.36 7.18
CA LEU A 150 -13.25 -10.00 6.29
C LEU A 150 -12.55 -10.70 5.13
N GLN A 151 -11.64 -10.02 4.43
CA GLN A 151 -10.90 -10.61 3.31
C GLN A 151 -10.06 -11.82 3.73
N SER A 152 -9.39 -11.75 4.89
CA SER A 152 -8.58 -12.85 5.42
C SER A 152 -9.43 -14.05 5.80
N SER A 153 -10.57 -13.83 6.47
CA SER A 153 -11.48 -14.92 6.83
C SER A 153 -12.15 -15.53 5.60
N GLY A 154 -12.55 -14.71 4.63
CA GLY A 154 -13.05 -15.18 3.34
C GLY A 154 -12.01 -15.99 2.56
N GLY A 155 -10.75 -15.54 2.52
CA GLY A 155 -9.64 -16.27 1.90
C GLY A 155 -9.36 -17.62 2.57
N GLY A 156 -9.42 -17.68 3.90
CA GLY A 156 -9.32 -18.94 4.65
C GLY A 156 -10.47 -19.91 4.34
N LEU A 157 -11.70 -19.40 4.19
CA LEU A 157 -12.87 -20.20 3.80
C LEU A 157 -12.80 -20.70 2.36
N MET A 158 -12.11 -19.98 1.46
CA MET A 158 -11.90 -20.43 0.09
C MET A 158 -11.05 -21.69 -0.05
N ALA A 159 -10.22 -21.99 0.95
CA ALA A 159 -9.43 -23.22 1.02
C ALA A 159 -10.25 -24.46 1.43
N VAL A 160 -11.53 -24.28 1.80
CA VAL A 160 -12.43 -25.38 2.18
C VAL A 160 -13.42 -25.65 1.04
N ALA A 161 -13.42 -26.88 0.51
CA ALA A 161 -14.14 -27.26 -0.73
C ALA A 161 -15.62 -26.83 -0.77
N ASP A 162 -16.34 -26.93 0.35
CA ASP A 162 -17.78 -26.58 0.41
C ASP A 162 -18.06 -25.11 0.77
N LEU A 163 -17.05 -24.37 1.23
CA LEU A 163 -17.20 -22.99 1.69
C LEU A 163 -16.61 -21.97 0.71
N ASN A 164 -16.12 -22.42 -0.44
CA ASN A 164 -15.45 -21.55 -1.41
C ASN A 164 -16.30 -20.35 -1.86
N LYS A 165 -17.54 -20.60 -2.28
CA LYS A 165 -18.50 -19.54 -2.68
C LYS A 165 -18.87 -18.59 -1.54
N MET A 166 -18.86 -19.08 -0.30
CA MET A 166 -19.11 -18.24 0.88
C MET A 166 -17.89 -17.36 1.14
N GLY A 167 -16.69 -17.93 1.06
CA GLY A 167 -15.42 -17.23 1.19
C GLY A 167 -15.29 -16.07 0.20
N GLU A 168 -15.57 -16.33 -1.09
CA GLU A 168 -15.58 -15.32 -2.14
C GLU A 168 -16.52 -14.14 -1.81
N LYS A 169 -17.77 -14.42 -1.40
CA LYS A 169 -18.72 -13.38 -0.99
C LYS A 169 -18.24 -12.56 0.22
N ILE A 170 -17.58 -13.20 1.18
CA ILE A 170 -17.01 -12.53 2.35
C ILE A 170 -15.85 -11.60 1.93
N ILE A 171 -14.97 -12.04 1.01
CA ILE A 171 -13.90 -11.19 0.46
C ILE A 171 -14.49 -9.98 -0.25
N VAL A 172 -15.46 -10.19 -1.14
CA VAL A 172 -16.16 -9.11 -1.86
C VAL A 172 -16.77 -8.12 -0.87
N GLY A 173 -17.44 -8.61 0.18
CA GLY A 173 -17.97 -7.76 1.26
C GLY A 173 -16.90 -6.93 1.95
N GLY A 174 -15.75 -7.54 2.27
CA GLY A 174 -14.60 -6.84 2.83
C GLY A 174 -14.07 -5.73 1.91
N LEU A 175 -13.92 -6.03 0.61
CA LEU A 175 -13.46 -5.05 -0.38
C LEU A 175 -14.42 -3.86 -0.52
N PHE A 176 -15.75 -4.09 -0.49
CA PHE A 176 -16.73 -3.01 -0.48
C PHE A 176 -16.66 -2.14 0.77
N VAL A 177 -16.49 -2.75 1.95
CA VAL A 177 -16.28 -2.01 3.20
C VAL A 177 -15.04 -1.14 3.10
N GLN A 178 -13.92 -1.69 2.61
CA GLN A 178 -12.68 -0.94 2.39
C GLN A 178 -12.89 0.24 1.44
N LEU A 179 -13.52 0.00 0.29
CA LEU A 179 -13.79 1.02 -0.73
C LEU A 179 -14.68 2.15 -0.20
N PHE A 180 -15.68 1.80 0.61
CA PHE A 180 -16.57 2.77 1.25
C PHE A 180 -15.82 3.68 2.23
N PHE A 181 -15.07 3.10 3.18
CA PHE A 181 -14.31 3.90 4.16
C PHE A 181 -13.27 4.78 3.48
N PHE A 182 -12.55 4.25 2.48
CA PHE A 182 -11.59 5.02 1.71
C PHE A 182 -12.26 6.15 0.90
N GLY A 183 -13.42 5.88 0.28
CA GLY A 183 -14.22 6.89 -0.41
C GLY A 183 -14.66 8.03 0.52
N CYS A 184 -15.11 7.69 1.73
CA CYS A 184 -15.42 8.68 2.76
C CYS A 184 -14.20 9.53 3.13
N PHE A 185 -13.00 8.93 3.22
CA PHE A 185 -11.76 9.68 3.47
C PHE A 185 -11.47 10.72 2.38
N ILE A 186 -11.62 10.34 1.09
CA ILE A 186 -11.43 11.27 -0.04
C ILE A 186 -12.40 12.44 0.06
N ILE A 187 -13.67 12.19 0.40
CA ILE A 187 -14.68 13.24 0.61
C ILE A 187 -14.28 14.17 1.76
N VAL A 188 -13.85 13.62 2.90
CA VAL A 188 -13.39 14.42 4.06
C VAL A 188 -12.20 15.31 3.68
N SER A 189 -11.23 14.76 2.95
CA SER A 189 -10.09 15.51 2.42
C SER A 189 -10.52 16.62 1.45
N LEU A 190 -11.45 16.35 0.55
CA LEU A 190 -11.96 17.32 -0.41
C LEU A 190 -12.72 18.47 0.28
N VAL A 191 -13.57 18.14 1.24
CA VAL A 191 -14.31 19.16 2.01
C VAL A 191 -13.35 20.04 2.81
N PHE A 192 -12.35 19.45 3.46
CA PHE A 192 -11.28 20.20 4.14
C PHE A 192 -10.57 21.15 3.16
N HIS A 193 -10.18 20.66 1.99
CA HIS A 193 -9.51 21.47 0.97
C HIS A 193 -10.37 22.65 0.49
N ILE A 194 -11.64 22.42 0.16
CA ILE A 194 -12.54 23.48 -0.32
C ILE A 194 -12.75 24.53 0.78
N ARG A 195 -12.97 24.11 2.03
CA ARG A 195 -13.16 25.02 3.16
C ARG A 195 -11.90 25.86 3.44
N MET A 196 -10.73 25.22 3.44
CA MET A 196 -9.44 25.92 3.62
C MET A 196 -9.14 26.91 2.48
N ARG A 197 -9.55 26.64 1.24
CA ARG A 197 -9.40 27.61 0.14
C ARG A 197 -10.35 28.80 0.25
N ARG A 198 -11.54 28.61 0.82
CA ARG A 198 -12.53 29.69 1.00
C ARG A 198 -12.19 30.58 2.19
N ALA A 199 -11.69 29.99 3.28
CA ALA A 199 -11.30 30.69 4.50
C ALA A 199 -9.90 30.22 4.95
N PRO A 200 -8.83 30.72 4.33
CA PRO A 200 -7.46 30.33 4.68
C PRO A 200 -7.11 30.81 6.10
N THR A 201 -6.40 29.97 6.84
CA THR A 201 -5.90 30.29 8.17
C THR A 201 -4.59 31.09 8.07
N PRO A 202 -4.19 31.85 9.10
CA PRO A 202 -2.91 32.57 9.11
C PRO A 202 -1.71 31.66 8.86
N ASN A 203 -1.72 30.45 9.41
CA ASN A 203 -0.63 29.48 9.21
C ASN A 203 -0.60 28.92 7.78
N SER A 204 -1.75 28.80 7.11
CA SER A 204 -1.82 28.36 5.71
C SER A 204 -1.31 29.39 4.70
N LEU A 205 -1.23 30.66 5.10
CA LEU A 205 -0.72 31.77 4.26
C LEU A 205 0.80 31.94 4.36
N ARG A 206 1.47 31.27 5.31
CA ARG A 206 2.93 31.29 5.41
C ARG A 206 3.53 30.69 4.15
N ARG A 207 4.50 31.38 3.54
CA ARG A 207 5.15 30.98 2.27
C ARG A 207 5.82 29.60 2.35
N GLU A 208 6.27 29.21 3.54
CA GLU A 208 6.89 27.91 3.84
C GLU A 208 5.87 26.76 3.85
N VAL A 209 4.57 27.03 4.07
CA VAL A 209 3.54 26.02 4.25
C VAL A 209 2.84 25.72 2.92
N ARG A 210 3.37 24.74 2.19
CA ARG A 210 2.86 24.30 0.87
C ARG A 210 1.71 23.29 0.96
N TRP A 211 0.72 23.59 1.80
CA TRP A 211 -0.36 22.64 2.14
C TRP A 211 -1.16 22.11 0.95
N GLN A 212 -1.34 22.91 -0.10
CA GLN A 212 -2.01 22.48 -1.33
C GLN A 212 -1.20 21.42 -2.09
N THR A 213 0.13 21.50 -2.06
CA THR A 213 1.01 20.48 -2.68
C THR A 213 0.93 19.17 -1.91
N TYR A 214 0.84 19.22 -0.57
CA TYR A 214 0.67 18.03 0.25
C TYR A 214 -0.70 17.36 0.00
N LEU A 215 -1.77 18.14 -0.13
CA LEU A 215 -3.09 17.62 -0.50
C LEU A 215 -3.12 17.07 -1.94
N ALA A 216 -2.47 17.73 -2.89
CA ALA A 216 -2.34 17.19 -4.25
C ALA A 216 -1.64 15.83 -4.26
N THR A 217 -0.58 15.68 -3.45
CA THR A 217 0.12 14.39 -3.24
C THR A 217 -0.80 13.32 -2.66
N LEU A 218 -1.63 13.69 -1.69
CA LEU A 218 -2.64 12.81 -1.10
C LEU A 218 -3.71 12.40 -2.12
N TYR A 219 -4.16 13.30 -3.00
CA TYR A 219 -5.13 12.95 -4.03
C TYR A 219 -4.54 12.04 -5.11
N VAL A 220 -3.32 12.31 -5.58
CA VAL A 220 -2.66 11.45 -6.57
C VAL A 220 -2.49 10.04 -6.01
N THR A 221 -1.90 9.91 -4.83
CA THR A 221 -1.73 8.59 -4.18
C THR A 221 -3.07 7.95 -3.84
N GLY A 222 -4.03 8.75 -3.37
CA GLY A 222 -5.37 8.28 -3.04
C GLY A 222 -6.13 7.72 -4.23
N ILE A 223 -6.07 8.37 -5.39
CA ILE A 223 -6.71 7.89 -6.62
C ILE A 223 -6.07 6.58 -7.08
N LEU A 224 -4.74 6.47 -7.04
CA LEU A 224 -4.05 5.22 -7.43
C LEU A 224 -4.46 4.04 -6.54
N ILE A 225 -4.53 4.25 -5.21
CA ILE A 225 -5.01 3.23 -4.26
C ILE A 225 -6.49 2.88 -4.52
N TRP A 226 -7.32 3.90 -4.77
CA TRP A 226 -8.75 3.69 -5.01
C TRP A 226 -9.02 2.91 -6.30
N VAL A 227 -8.33 3.24 -7.40
CA VAL A 227 -8.43 2.50 -8.68
C VAL A 227 -8.02 1.04 -8.49
N ARG A 228 -6.93 0.78 -7.75
CA ARG A 228 -6.53 -0.57 -7.39
C ARG A 228 -7.62 -1.30 -6.60
N SER A 229 -8.17 -0.67 -5.55
CA SER A 229 -9.23 -1.27 -4.75
C SER A 229 -10.49 -1.57 -5.58
N LEU A 230 -10.84 -0.71 -6.53
CA LEU A 230 -11.94 -0.95 -7.46
C LEU A 230 -11.64 -2.13 -8.39
N PHE A 231 -10.42 -2.21 -8.93
CA PHE A 231 -9.99 -3.35 -9.74
C PHE A 231 -10.09 -4.66 -8.95
N ARG A 232 -9.66 -4.68 -7.68
CA ARG A 232 -9.80 -5.85 -6.80
C ARG A 232 -11.26 -6.26 -6.59
N VAL A 233 -12.18 -5.30 -6.43
CA VAL A 233 -13.62 -5.62 -6.36
C VAL A 233 -14.10 -6.29 -7.64
N ILE A 234 -13.71 -5.76 -8.81
CA ILE A 234 -14.12 -6.30 -10.11
C ILE A 234 -13.53 -7.70 -10.32
N GLU A 235 -12.25 -7.90 -10.02
CA GLU A 235 -11.55 -9.19 -10.06
C GLU A 235 -12.29 -10.26 -9.25
N PHE A 236 -12.66 -9.95 -8.00
CA PHE A 236 -13.38 -10.89 -7.13
C PHE A 236 -14.86 -11.07 -7.48
N ILE A 237 -15.48 -10.14 -8.20
CA ILE A 237 -16.85 -10.33 -8.72
C ILE A 237 -16.84 -11.21 -9.97
N GLU A 238 -15.81 -11.10 -10.80
CA GLU A 238 -15.65 -11.93 -12.00
C GLU A 238 -15.31 -13.40 -11.65
N GLY A 239 -14.68 -13.61 -10.49
CA GLY A 239 -14.36 -14.92 -9.95
C GLY A 239 -13.16 -15.59 -10.64
N ASN A 240 -12.81 -16.80 -10.19
CA ASN A 240 -11.58 -17.50 -10.61
C ASN A 240 -11.55 -17.89 -12.11
N ASP A 241 -12.68 -17.89 -12.80
CA ASP A 241 -12.78 -18.16 -14.25
C ASP A 241 -12.84 -16.89 -15.12
N GLY A 242 -12.81 -15.71 -14.49
CA GLY A 242 -12.90 -14.42 -15.16
C GLY A 242 -11.77 -14.14 -16.14
N HIS A 243 -12.04 -13.32 -17.15
CA HIS A 243 -11.07 -12.87 -18.14
C HIS A 243 -9.91 -12.09 -17.49
N LEU A 244 -10.15 -11.37 -16.37
CA LEU A 244 -9.10 -10.72 -15.60
C LEU A 244 -8.12 -11.71 -14.97
N MET A 245 -8.60 -12.85 -14.46
CA MET A 245 -7.77 -13.89 -13.85
C MET A 245 -6.97 -14.69 -14.88
N ARG A 246 -7.37 -14.68 -16.15
CA ARG A 246 -6.68 -15.38 -17.26
C ARG A 246 -5.52 -14.58 -17.87
N SER A 247 -5.37 -13.30 -17.54
CA SER A 247 -4.30 -12.47 -18.10
C SER A 247 -3.46 -11.80 -17.01
N GLU A 248 -2.19 -12.15 -16.97
CA GLU A 248 -1.23 -11.60 -16.00
C GLU A 248 -1.06 -10.08 -16.11
N VAL A 249 -1.24 -9.53 -17.32
CA VAL A 249 -1.01 -8.12 -17.63
C VAL A 249 -1.90 -7.23 -16.77
N TRP A 250 -3.16 -7.60 -16.55
CA TRP A 250 -4.07 -6.79 -15.73
C TRP A 250 -3.66 -6.74 -14.27
N VAL A 251 -3.17 -7.86 -13.73
CA VAL A 251 -2.66 -7.93 -12.37
C VAL A 251 -1.42 -7.05 -12.22
N PHE A 252 -0.46 -7.12 -13.14
CA PHE A 252 0.71 -6.23 -13.07
C PHE A 252 0.36 -4.75 -13.22
N VAL A 253 -0.56 -4.39 -14.12
CA VAL A 253 -0.90 -2.99 -14.39
C VAL A 253 -1.74 -2.38 -13.27
N PHE A 254 -2.80 -3.05 -12.83
CA PHE A 254 -3.78 -2.48 -11.90
C PHE A 254 -3.52 -2.82 -10.43
N ASP A 255 -2.60 -3.74 -10.14
CA ASP A 255 -2.21 -4.04 -8.78
C ASP A 255 -0.77 -3.59 -8.53
N GLY A 256 0.21 -4.18 -9.22
CA GLY A 256 1.63 -3.88 -9.02
C GLY A 256 2.04 -2.45 -9.39
N MET A 257 1.75 -2.03 -10.63
CA MET A 257 2.23 -0.76 -11.17
C MET A 257 1.59 0.43 -10.45
N LEU A 258 0.30 0.37 -10.12
CA LEU A 258 -0.35 1.44 -9.34
C LEU A 258 0.32 1.60 -7.97
N MET A 259 0.66 0.50 -7.30
CA MET A 259 1.29 0.54 -5.98
C MET A 259 2.75 0.99 -6.05
N LEU A 260 3.47 0.59 -7.09
CA LEU A 260 4.80 1.11 -7.37
C LEU A 260 4.78 2.62 -7.62
N LEU A 261 3.82 3.11 -8.41
CA LEU A 261 3.64 4.53 -8.67
C LEU A 261 3.35 5.31 -7.38
N VAL A 262 2.57 4.76 -6.44
CA VAL A 262 2.36 5.36 -5.12
C VAL A 262 3.69 5.53 -4.38
N LEU A 263 4.51 4.48 -4.29
CA LEU A 263 5.79 4.55 -3.60
C LEU A 263 6.79 5.49 -4.28
N VAL A 264 6.88 5.46 -5.61
CA VAL A 264 7.74 6.37 -6.39
C VAL A 264 7.29 7.82 -6.21
N TRP A 265 5.99 8.09 -6.31
CA TRP A 265 5.44 9.42 -6.11
C TRP A 265 5.75 9.95 -4.71
N MET A 266 5.55 9.11 -3.69
CA MET A 266 5.83 9.43 -2.30
C MET A 266 7.33 9.59 -2.01
N ASN A 267 8.22 8.94 -2.77
CA ASN A 267 9.66 9.17 -2.67
C ASN A 267 10.04 10.57 -3.17
N TRP A 268 9.40 11.04 -4.25
CA TRP A 268 9.67 12.35 -4.83
C TRP A 268 9.05 13.49 -4.00
N PHE A 269 7.74 13.39 -3.75
CA PHE A 269 6.97 14.32 -2.92
C PHE A 269 6.84 13.80 -1.50
N HIS A 270 7.97 13.55 -0.86
CA HIS A 270 7.98 13.01 0.49
C HIS A 270 7.38 14.03 1.47
N PRO A 271 6.33 13.66 2.23
CA PRO A 271 5.69 14.55 3.21
C PRO A 271 6.57 14.83 4.43
N GLY A 272 7.87 14.47 4.41
CA GLY A 272 8.80 14.70 5.51
C GLY A 272 8.96 16.19 5.86
N GLU A 273 8.77 17.07 4.87
CA GLU A 273 8.72 18.52 5.05
C GLU A 273 7.68 18.94 6.11
N ILE A 274 6.52 18.27 6.17
CA ILE A 274 5.48 18.55 7.18
C ILE A 274 6.02 18.31 8.59
N GLY A 275 6.76 17.21 8.79
CA GLY A 275 7.35 16.88 10.08
C GLY A 275 8.40 17.90 10.54
N LEU A 276 9.22 18.40 9.61
CA LEU A 276 10.24 19.42 9.86
C LEU A 276 9.60 20.76 10.20
N LEU A 277 8.62 21.20 9.42
CA LEU A 277 7.91 22.46 9.65
C LEU A 277 7.17 22.48 10.99
N ILE A 278 6.56 21.35 11.40
CA ILE A 278 5.91 21.23 12.72
C ILE A 278 6.93 21.39 13.87
N ARG A 279 8.20 21.02 13.65
CA ARG A 279 9.28 21.18 14.63
C ARG A 279 9.98 22.55 14.54
N GLY A 280 9.59 23.41 13.60
CA GLY A 280 10.24 24.70 13.35
C GLY A 280 11.55 24.61 12.57
N GLU A 281 11.82 23.48 11.91
CA GLU A 281 12.98 23.30 11.04
C GLU A 281 12.68 23.83 9.62
N GLY A 282 13.72 24.20 8.85
CA GLY A 282 13.57 24.87 7.54
C GLY A 282 12.86 24.02 6.45
N SER A 283 12.16 24.69 5.53
CA SER A 283 11.44 24.04 4.42
C SER A 283 12.40 23.45 3.37
N VAL A 284 12.11 22.27 2.85
CA VAL A 284 12.88 21.64 1.76
C VAL A 284 11.92 21.19 0.67
N ARG A 285 12.17 21.58 -0.58
CA ARG A 285 11.18 21.47 -1.66
C ARG A 285 10.86 20.03 -2.11
N ASN A 286 11.82 19.10 -1.97
CA ASN A 286 11.74 17.76 -2.57
C ASN A 286 12.24 16.67 -1.60
N GLY A 287 11.67 15.46 -1.68
CA GLY A 287 12.06 14.31 -0.84
C GLY A 287 13.52 13.87 -0.99
N LEU A 288 14.09 14.04 -2.18
CA LEU A 288 15.50 13.74 -2.45
C LEU A 288 16.45 14.86 -2.00
N GLU A 289 15.99 16.11 -1.95
CA GLU A 289 16.77 17.23 -1.41
C GLU A 289 16.89 17.12 0.11
N LEU A 290 15.89 16.56 0.80
CA LEU A 290 15.95 16.25 2.23
C LEU A 290 17.17 15.40 2.59
N MET A 291 17.55 14.47 1.72
CA MET A 291 18.74 13.62 1.92
C MET A 291 20.05 14.42 1.83
N LYS A 292 20.08 15.50 1.06
CA LYS A 292 21.28 16.35 0.90
C LYS A 292 21.45 17.35 2.05
N VAL A 293 20.35 17.91 2.56
CA VAL A 293 20.38 18.97 3.59
C VAL A 293 20.95 18.45 4.91
N ARG A 294 20.47 17.30 5.42
CA ARG A 294 20.95 16.75 6.71
C ARG A 294 22.42 16.34 6.65
N THR A 295 22.87 15.78 5.52
CA THR A 295 24.28 15.40 5.33
C THR A 295 25.22 16.60 5.49
N ARG A 296 24.78 17.80 5.06
CA ARG A 296 25.55 19.04 5.24
C ARG A 296 25.61 19.49 6.70
N PHE A 297 24.53 19.32 7.47
CA PHE A 297 24.51 19.62 8.91
C PHE A 297 25.37 18.63 9.71
N ASP A 298 25.24 17.32 9.47
CA ASP A 298 26.03 16.30 10.19
C ASP A 298 27.54 16.43 9.86
N THR A 299 27.87 16.85 8.63
CA THR A 299 29.26 17.17 8.24
C THR A 299 29.76 18.46 8.92
N ALA A 300 28.92 19.49 9.06
CA ALA A 300 29.31 20.73 9.75
C ALA A 300 29.50 20.49 11.25
N GLU A 301 28.61 19.73 11.90
CA GLU A 301 28.67 19.40 13.32
C GLU A 301 29.89 18.53 13.65
N SER A 302 30.24 17.56 12.80
CA SER A 302 31.47 16.77 12.94
C SER A 302 32.75 17.59 12.73
N LEU A 303 32.73 18.56 11.81
CA LEU A 303 33.85 19.48 11.60
C LEU A 303 34.02 20.50 12.75
N GLU A 304 32.94 20.92 13.40
CA GLU A 304 32.99 21.78 14.60
C GLU A 304 33.43 20.98 15.83
N SER A 305 32.91 19.77 16.02
CA SER A 305 33.35 18.87 17.11
C SER A 305 34.83 18.49 16.99
N GLY A 306 35.36 18.32 15.76
CA GLY A 306 36.78 18.04 15.53
C GLY A 306 37.71 19.26 15.66
N ARG A 307 37.15 20.47 15.76
CA ARG A 307 37.92 21.72 15.94
C ARG A 307 38.02 22.15 17.41
N ASN A 308 37.20 21.56 18.27
CA ASN A 308 37.14 21.82 19.72
C ASN A 308 37.88 20.74 20.55
N VAL A 309 38.73 19.93 19.91
CA VAL A 309 39.64 18.95 20.51
C VAL A 309 41.06 19.32 20.10
#